data_AF-G7PJC1-F1
#
_entry.id   AF-G7PJC1-F1
#
_cell.length_a   1.000
_cell.length_b   1.000
_cell.length_c   1.000
_cell.angle_alpha   90.00
_cell.angle_beta   90.00
_cell.angle_gamma   90.00
#
_symmetry.space_group_name_H-M   'P 1'
#
loop_
_entity.id
_entity.type
_entity.pdbx_description
1 polymer ?
#
loop_
_entity_poly.entity_id
_entity_poly.type
_entity_poly.pdbx_seq_one_letter_code
_entity_poly.pdbx_strand_id
1 'polypeptide(L)'
;MPKGKKAKGKKVAPAPAVVKKQEAKKVVNPLFEKRPKNFGIGQDIQPKRDLTRFVKWPRSIRLQRQRAILYKWLKVPPAINQFTQALDCQTATQLLKLVHKYRPETKQ
;
A
#
# COMPACT_ATOMS: atom_id res chain seq x y z
N MET A 1 -80.36 3.35 15.93
CA MET A 1 -79.79 2.67 17.13
C MET A 1 -80.70 1.50 17.45
N PRO A 2 -80.25 0.26 17.74
CA PRO A 2 -79.11 -0.09 18.62
C PRO A 2 -78.10 -1.12 18.03
N LYS A 3 -77.15 -1.48 18.90
CA LYS A 3 -75.80 -2.06 18.71
C LYS A 3 -75.72 -3.54 18.25
N GLY A 4 -74.78 -3.81 17.34
CA GLY A 4 -73.61 -4.69 17.57
C GLY A 4 -73.76 -6.22 17.50
N LYS A 5 -72.92 -6.86 16.68
CA LYS A 5 -72.18 -8.10 17.04
C LYS A 5 -70.98 -8.31 16.09
N LYS A 6 -69.80 -8.41 16.70
CA LYS A 6 -68.49 -8.64 16.06
C LYS A 6 -68.39 -10.09 15.57
N ALA A 7 -68.08 -10.30 14.29
CA ALA A 7 -67.64 -11.59 13.76
C ALA A 7 -66.11 -11.58 13.55
N LYS A 8 -65.45 -12.61 14.06
CA LYS A 8 -63.99 -12.83 14.10
C LYS A 8 -63.35 -12.76 12.71
N GLY A 9 -62.52 -11.74 12.48
CA GLY A 9 -61.58 -11.70 11.36
C GLY A 9 -60.47 -12.74 11.51
N LYS A 10 -60.24 -13.50 10.44
CA LYS A 10 -59.21 -14.53 10.26
C LYS A 10 -57.83 -13.92 10.52
N LYS A 11 -57.05 -14.49 11.47
CA LYS A 11 -55.67 -14.06 11.76
C LYS A 11 -54.80 -14.33 10.53
N VAL A 12 -54.31 -13.26 9.89
CA VAL A 12 -53.27 -13.31 8.86
C VAL A 12 -51.93 -13.60 9.55
N ALA A 13 -51.17 -14.57 9.04
CA ALA A 13 -49.84 -14.90 9.56
C ALA A 13 -48.86 -13.74 9.29
N PRO A 14 -48.00 -13.37 10.26
CA PRO A 14 -46.99 -12.34 10.04
C PRO A 14 -45.90 -12.82 9.07
N ALA A 15 -45.43 -11.92 8.21
CA ALA A 15 -44.36 -12.16 7.23
C ALA A 15 -43.04 -12.56 7.93
N PRO A 16 -42.19 -13.40 7.29
CA PRO A 16 -40.97 -13.90 7.91
C PRO A 16 -40.01 -12.76 8.23
N ALA A 17 -39.58 -12.72 9.49
CA ALA A 17 -38.63 -11.74 9.99
C ALA A 17 -37.30 -11.86 9.23
N VAL A 18 -36.81 -10.71 8.73
CA VAL A 18 -35.45 -10.54 8.23
C VAL A 18 -34.49 -11.08 9.29
N VAL A 19 -33.83 -12.20 8.98
CA VAL A 19 -32.80 -12.80 9.83
C VAL A 19 -31.64 -11.81 9.89
N LYS A 20 -31.62 -10.96 10.93
CA LYS A 20 -30.41 -10.25 11.34
C LYS A 20 -29.36 -11.31 11.63
N LYS A 21 -28.34 -11.38 10.77
CA LYS A 21 -27.15 -12.19 10.96
C LYS A 21 -26.61 -11.87 12.35
N GLN A 22 -26.76 -12.80 13.29
CA GLN A 22 -26.21 -12.66 14.64
C GLN A 22 -24.69 -12.68 14.52
N GLU A 23 -24.06 -11.56 14.86
CA GLU A 23 -22.61 -11.54 15.06
C GLU A 23 -22.28 -12.49 16.22
N ALA A 24 -21.52 -13.54 15.91
CA ALA A 24 -21.07 -14.50 16.90
C ALA A 24 -20.25 -13.77 17.98
N LYS A 25 -20.77 -13.75 19.21
CA LYS A 25 -20.03 -13.27 20.39
C LYS A 25 -18.82 -14.19 20.57
N LYS A 26 -17.61 -13.68 20.31
CA LYS A 26 -16.36 -14.38 20.62
C LYS A 26 -16.32 -14.62 22.12
N VAL A 27 -16.23 -15.89 22.52
CA VAL A 27 -15.99 -16.29 23.91
C VAL A 27 -14.62 -15.76 24.30
N VAL A 28 -14.56 -14.70 25.12
CA VAL A 28 -13.30 -14.13 25.63
C VAL A 28 -12.95 -14.85 26.92
N ASN A 29 -11.81 -15.53 26.93
CA ASN A 29 -11.29 -16.18 28.13
C ASN A 29 -10.84 -15.10 29.15
N PRO A 30 -11.37 -15.08 30.37
CA PRO A 30 -11.06 -14.06 31.39
C PRO A 30 -9.59 -14.01 31.82
N LEU A 31 -8.79 -15.02 31.48
CA LEU A 31 -7.35 -15.03 31.74
C LEU A 31 -6.53 -14.15 30.78
N PHE A 32 -7.12 -13.66 29.67
CA PHE A 32 -6.42 -12.79 28.72
C PHE A 32 -6.81 -11.32 28.92
N GLU A 33 -5.87 -10.56 29.48
CA GLU A 33 -5.98 -9.10 29.60
C GLU A 33 -5.28 -8.38 28.44
N LYS A 34 -5.85 -7.25 28.00
CA LYS A 34 -5.16 -6.36 27.06
C LYS A 34 -4.10 -5.56 27.83
N ARG A 35 -2.82 -5.75 27.48
CA ARG A 35 -1.69 -4.98 28.04
C ARG A 35 -1.06 -4.10 26.95
N PRO A 36 -1.65 -2.92 26.66
CA PRO A 36 -1.08 -2.01 25.67
C PRO A 36 0.20 -1.38 26.23
N LYS A 37 1.25 -1.33 25.40
CA LYS A 37 2.49 -0.62 25.73
C LYS A 37 2.42 0.82 25.23
N ASN A 38 2.97 1.76 25.99
CA ASN A 38 3.06 3.16 25.63
C ASN A 38 4.47 3.47 25.12
N PHE A 39 4.62 3.73 23.81
CA PHE A 39 5.90 4.01 23.18
C PHE A 39 6.21 5.50 23.03
N GLY A 40 5.60 6.34 23.87
CA GLY A 40 5.94 7.75 24.00
C GLY A 40 7.35 7.96 24.57
N ILE A 41 7.85 9.19 24.48
CA ILE A 41 9.17 9.56 25.01
C ILE A 41 9.16 9.35 26.54
N GLY A 42 10.12 8.58 27.06
CA GLY A 42 10.28 8.31 28.50
C GLY A 42 9.36 7.23 29.08
N GLN A 43 8.65 6.47 28.25
CA GLN A 43 7.75 5.38 28.67
C GLN A 43 8.37 4.01 28.34
N ASP A 44 7.62 3.08 27.74
CA ASP A 44 8.13 1.76 27.37
C ASP A 44 9.21 1.80 26.28
N ILE A 45 10.05 0.76 26.22
CA ILE A 45 11.08 0.60 25.18
C ILE A 45 10.43 0.64 23.80
N GLN A 46 11.01 1.48 22.94
CA GLN A 46 10.51 1.63 21.58
C GLN A 46 10.61 0.32 20.78
N PRO A 47 9.59 -0.04 19.97
CA PRO A 47 9.69 -1.10 18.99
C PRO A 47 10.82 -0.87 17.98
N LYS A 48 11.28 -1.96 17.38
CA LYS A 48 12.14 -1.91 16.20
C LYS A 48 11.39 -1.20 15.07
N ARG A 49 11.99 -0.15 14.52
CA ARG A 49 11.47 0.64 13.39
C ARG A 49 12.41 0.53 12.20
N ASP A 50 11.92 0.91 11.02
CA ASP A 50 12.81 1.05 9.88
C ASP A 50 13.83 2.18 10.12
N LEU A 51 15.11 1.84 10.07
CA LEU A 51 16.23 2.76 10.25
C LEU A 51 16.95 3.08 8.94
N THR A 52 16.48 2.58 7.78
CA THR A 52 17.13 2.72 6.46
C THR A 52 17.65 4.14 6.15
N ARG A 53 16.93 5.18 6.56
CA ARG A 53 17.35 6.58 6.38
C ARG A 53 18.48 7.03 7.30
N PHE A 54 18.56 6.46 8.51
CA PHE A 54 19.51 6.83 9.56
C PHE A 54 20.72 5.88 9.64
N VAL A 55 20.70 4.77 8.91
CA VAL A 55 21.85 3.86 8.81
C VAL A 55 23.07 4.62 8.27
N LYS A 56 24.22 4.40 8.91
CA LYS A 56 25.52 4.77 8.36
C LYS A 56 25.84 3.86 7.17
N TRP A 57 25.41 4.27 5.98
CA TRP A 57 25.60 3.50 4.76
C TRP A 57 27.10 3.30 4.43
N PRO A 58 27.47 2.16 3.79
CA PRO A 58 28.79 1.93 3.23
C PRO A 58 29.31 3.11 2.41
N ARG A 59 30.63 3.31 2.41
CA ARG A 59 31.26 4.49 1.79
C ARG A 59 30.92 4.61 0.29
N SER A 60 30.88 3.51 -0.44
CA SER A 60 30.53 3.47 -1.87
C SER A 60 29.14 4.05 -2.15
N ILE A 61 28.13 3.64 -1.37
CA ILE A 61 26.75 4.11 -1.51
C ILE A 61 26.65 5.61 -1.19
N ARG A 62 27.36 6.08 -0.15
CA ARG A 62 27.42 7.51 0.18
C ARG A 62 28.00 8.33 -0.97
N LEU A 63 29.11 7.89 -1.55
CA LEU A 63 29.75 8.56 -2.69
C LEU A 63 28.84 8.58 -3.93
N GLN A 64 28.19 7.47 -4.25
CA GLN A 64 27.25 7.40 -5.37
C GLN A 64 26.07 8.38 -5.19
N ARG A 65 25.47 8.43 -3.99
CA ARG A 65 24.37 9.36 -3.68
C ARG A 65 24.82 10.81 -3.71
N GLN A 66 25.98 11.12 -3.11
CA GLN A 66 26.56 12.48 -3.13
C GLN A 66 26.84 12.94 -4.57
N ARG A 67 27.40 12.07 -5.42
CA ARG A 67 27.62 12.36 -6.84
C ARG A 67 26.31 12.68 -7.55
N ALA A 68 25.27 11.89 -7.33
CA ALA A 68 23.94 12.13 -7.93
C ALA A 68 23.31 13.45 -7.45
N ILE A 69 23.50 13.81 -6.17
CA ILE A 69 23.03 15.10 -5.62
C ILE A 69 23.80 16.26 -6.27
N LEU A 70 25.13 16.16 -6.41
CA LEU A 70 25.95 17.18 -7.04
C LEU A 70 25.54 17.47 -8.48
N TYR A 71 25.28 16.43 -9.29
CA TYR A 71 24.81 16.63 -10.67
C TYR A 71 23.47 17.36 -10.77
N LYS A 72 22.61 17.26 -9.74
CA LYS A 72 21.33 17.98 -9.70
C LYS A 72 21.48 19.43 -9.25
N TRP A 73 22.43 19.70 -8.36
CA TRP A 73 22.61 21.03 -7.76
C TRP A 73 23.49 21.94 -8.59
N LEU A 74 24.51 21.38 -9.22
CA LEU A 74 25.39 22.13 -10.10
C LEU A 74 24.74 22.35 -11.46
N LYS A 75 25.03 23.49 -12.08
CA LYS A 75 24.61 23.76 -13.46
C LYS A 75 25.41 22.88 -14.40
N VAL A 76 24.76 21.86 -14.96
CA VAL A 76 25.39 20.94 -15.92
C VAL A 76 25.39 21.58 -17.32
N PRO A 77 26.53 21.61 -18.04
CA PRO A 77 26.60 22.12 -19.40
C PRO A 77 25.63 21.39 -20.37
N PRO A 78 25.04 22.07 -21.37
CA PRO A 78 24.08 21.47 -22.29
C PRO A 78 24.59 20.22 -23.02
N ALA A 79 25.88 20.20 -23.39
CA ALA A 79 26.53 19.06 -24.04
C ALA A 79 26.50 17.77 -23.20
N ILE A 80 26.44 17.89 -21.87
CA ILE A 80 26.29 16.75 -20.95
C ILE A 80 24.80 16.53 -20.65
N ASN A 81 24.03 17.60 -20.50
CA ASN A 81 22.62 17.53 -20.11
C ASN A 81 21.73 16.87 -21.18
N GLN A 82 22.12 16.90 -22.46
CA GLN A 82 21.38 16.22 -23.54
C GLN A 82 21.14 14.72 -23.27
N PHE A 83 22.06 14.06 -22.55
CA PHE A 83 21.92 12.64 -22.22
C PHE A 83 20.99 12.36 -21.05
N THR A 84 20.54 13.39 -20.32
CA THR A 84 19.51 13.24 -19.29
C THR A 84 18.10 13.25 -19.90
N GLN A 85 17.94 13.84 -21.08
CA GLN A 85 16.71 13.85 -21.85
C GLN A 85 16.69 12.63 -22.78
N ALA A 86 16.05 11.56 -22.32
CA ALA A 86 15.96 10.31 -23.06
C ALA A 86 14.69 10.22 -23.92
N LEU A 87 14.70 9.28 -24.86
CA LEU A 87 13.52 8.90 -25.66
C LEU A 87 12.40 8.36 -24.75
N ASP A 88 11.15 8.56 -25.15
CA ASP A 88 9.99 8.04 -24.41
C ASP A 88 9.92 6.51 -24.42
N CYS A 89 9.20 5.95 -23.44
CA CYS A 89 9.13 4.50 -23.23
C CYS A 89 8.53 3.74 -24.42
N GLN A 90 7.55 4.33 -25.12
CA GLN A 90 6.86 3.64 -26.22
C GLN A 90 7.75 3.56 -27.45
N THR A 91 8.37 4.67 -27.84
CA THR A 91 9.30 4.70 -28.97
C THR A 91 10.56 3.87 -28.68
N ALA A 92 11.08 3.92 -27.44
CA ALA A 92 12.20 3.07 -27.03
C ALA A 92 11.87 1.58 -27.15
N THR A 93 10.66 1.17 -26.77
CA THR A 93 10.21 -0.22 -26.90
C THR A 93 10.13 -0.67 -28.36
N GLN A 94 9.61 0.19 -29.24
CA GLN A 94 9.54 -0.10 -30.69
C GLN A 94 10.93 -0.21 -31.30
N LEU A 95 11.83 0.71 -30.96
CA LEU A 95 13.22 0.72 -31.43
C LEU A 95 13.96 -0.53 -30.97
N LEU A 96 13.85 -0.90 -29.68
CA LEU A 96 14.52 -2.09 -29.14
C LEU A 96 13.99 -3.39 -29.77
N LYS A 97 12.69 -3.48 -30.08
CA LYS A 97 12.13 -4.61 -30.83
C LYS A 97 12.74 -4.70 -32.24
N LEU A 98 12.89 -3.56 -32.92
CA LEU A 98 13.51 -3.51 -34.24
C LEU A 98 14.98 -3.94 -34.19
N VAL A 99 15.77 -3.38 -33.25
CA VAL A 99 17.19 -3.72 -33.09
C VAL A 99 17.38 -5.18 -32.71
N HIS A 100 16.50 -5.74 -31.89
CA HIS A 100 16.53 -7.16 -31.53
C HIS A 100 16.32 -8.07 -32.75
N LYS A 101 15.46 -7.68 -33.70
CA LYS A 101 15.24 -8.43 -34.94
C LYS A 101 16.51 -8.52 -35.80
N TYR A 102 17.37 -7.51 -35.75
CA TYR A 102 18.63 -7.44 -36.51
C TYR A 102 19.86 -7.60 -35.62
N ARG A 103 19.75 -8.34 -34.51
CA ARG A 103 20.88 -8.59 -33.61
C ARG A 103 21.95 -9.42 -34.33
N PRO A 104 23.24 -9.05 -34.23
CA PRO A 104 24.32 -9.83 -34.83
C PRO A 104 24.46 -11.20 -34.17
N GLU A 105 25.01 -12.15 -34.92
CA GLU A 105 25.30 -13.49 -34.41
C GLU A 105 26.34 -13.46 -33.29
N THR A 106 26.19 -14.35 -32.32
CA THR A 106 27.16 -14.52 -31.25
C THR A 106 28.29 -15.43 -31.73
N LYS A 107 29.55 -15.11 -31.37
CA LYS A 107 30.63 -16.09 -31.47
C LYS A 107 30.29 -17.28 -30.58
N GLN A 108 30.03 -18.45 -31.19
CA GLN A 108 29.99 -19.72 -30.48
C GLN A 108 31.36 -20.07 -29.91
#